data_AF-A0A5C7X3K6-F1
#
_entry.id   AF-A0A5C7X3K6-F1
#
_cell.length_a   1.000
_cell.length_b   1.000
_cell.length_c   1.000
_cell.angle_alpha   90.00
_cell.angle_beta   90.00
_cell.angle_gamma   90.00
#
_symmetry.space_group_name_H-M   'P 1'
#
loop_
_entity.id
_entity.type
_entity.pdbx_description
1 polymer ?
#
loop_
_entity_poly.entity_id
_entity_poly.type
_entity_poly.pdbx_seq_one_letter_code
_entity_poly.pdbx_strand_id
1 'polypeptide(L)'
;PAAPNAPVVPGAPVPPADPNAPPADPNAPVPPPAPEAGRVNNALGGFSYVVPGGWVVADASRLNYGQALLSKEIAPSQNGQPATTANDTSVLLGRLDLKLFAGAEQDNGKAAVRLASDMGEFFMPFPGTRINQQNGTLQAGDMSGAFSSYEVKFTDTTKPNGQIWAGGIGAPTQPNAPRDQRNQRWFVVWLGTAKDPVDPNAAKTLAQSIRPYAAPPPPAPDPNAPAAPEPVPGGRVPVGVPVPVETPVPEMAPQPAG
;
A
#
# COMPACT_ATOMS: atom_id res chain seq x y z
N PRO A 1 -22.00 4.54 -35.47
CA PRO A 1 -23.37 4.55 -34.89
C PRO A 1 -23.77 3.15 -34.39
N ALA A 2 -23.79 2.99 -33.06
CA ALA A 2 -24.58 2.07 -32.21
C ALA A 2 -23.79 1.82 -30.90
N ALA A 3 -24.48 1.83 -29.77
CA ALA A 3 -24.00 2.22 -28.43
C ALA A 3 -23.14 1.19 -27.67
N PRO A 4 -22.25 1.63 -26.75
CA PRO A 4 -21.75 0.82 -25.65
C PRO A 4 -22.52 1.16 -24.36
N ASN A 5 -23.55 0.40 -24.04
CA ASN A 5 -24.13 0.35 -22.70
C ASN A 5 -24.72 -1.04 -22.48
N ALA A 6 -23.87 -1.99 -22.09
CA ALA A 6 -24.31 -3.26 -21.51
C ALA A 6 -24.22 -3.14 -19.98
N PRO A 7 -25.31 -3.36 -19.23
CA PRO A 7 -25.32 -3.26 -17.79
C PRO A 7 -24.50 -4.37 -17.12
N VAL A 8 -23.78 -4.00 -16.06
CA VAL A 8 -23.04 -4.89 -15.16
C VAL A 8 -24.03 -5.86 -14.50
N VAL A 9 -23.76 -7.16 -14.61
CA VAL A 9 -24.56 -8.23 -13.98
C VAL A 9 -24.36 -8.15 -12.46
N PRO A 10 -25.43 -7.99 -11.66
CA PRO A 10 -25.33 -8.07 -10.19
C PRO A 10 -24.83 -9.43 -9.73
N GLY A 11 -24.02 -9.44 -8.67
CA GLY A 11 -23.35 -10.62 -8.12
C GLY A 11 -24.28 -11.82 -7.86
N ALA A 12 -23.69 -13.01 -7.93
CA ALA A 12 -24.38 -14.28 -7.75
C ALA A 12 -25.25 -14.31 -6.47
N PRO A 13 -26.45 -14.92 -6.51
CA PRO A 13 -27.31 -15.02 -5.35
C PRO A 13 -26.63 -15.80 -4.22
N VAL A 14 -26.75 -15.29 -2.99
CA VAL A 14 -26.39 -16.05 -1.79
C VAL A 14 -27.22 -17.34 -1.71
N PRO A 15 -26.61 -18.51 -1.43
CA PRO A 15 -27.36 -19.74 -1.23
C PRO A 15 -28.39 -19.56 -0.09
N PRO A 16 -29.60 -20.12 -0.22
CA PRO A 16 -30.57 -20.11 0.87
C PRO A 16 -29.98 -20.74 2.12
N ALA A 17 -30.25 -20.14 3.28
CA ALA A 17 -29.83 -20.70 4.57
C ALA A 17 -30.46 -22.09 4.77
N ASP A 18 -29.65 -23.04 5.25
CA ASP A 18 -30.11 -24.39 5.59
C ASP A 18 -31.18 -24.30 6.69
N PRO A 19 -32.41 -24.80 6.45
CA PRO A 19 -33.49 -24.79 7.45
C PRO A 19 -33.18 -25.58 8.74
N ASN A 20 -32.14 -26.43 8.73
CA ASN A 20 -31.72 -27.24 9.87
C ASN A 20 -30.49 -26.68 10.61
N ALA A 21 -29.97 -25.52 10.21
CA ALA A 21 -28.87 -24.90 10.93
C ALA A 21 -29.34 -24.50 12.35
N PRO A 22 -28.62 -24.89 13.41
CA PRO A 22 -28.88 -24.36 14.74
C PRO A 22 -28.85 -22.82 14.69
N PRO A 23 -29.71 -22.11 15.45
CA PRO A 23 -29.70 -20.65 15.49
C PRO A 23 -28.29 -20.15 15.74
N ALA A 24 -27.82 -19.21 14.92
CA ALA A 24 -26.53 -18.58 15.14
C ALA A 24 -26.49 -18.01 16.56
N ASP A 25 -25.50 -18.41 17.36
CA ASP A 25 -25.31 -17.90 18.72
C ASP A 25 -25.13 -16.38 18.65
N PRO A 26 -26.00 -15.57 19.30
CA PRO A 26 -25.88 -14.12 19.31
C PRO A 26 -24.56 -13.60 19.92
N ASN A 27 -23.82 -14.44 20.66
CA ASN A 27 -22.52 -14.14 21.24
C ASN A 27 -21.34 -14.72 20.46
N ALA A 28 -21.57 -15.43 19.35
CA ALA A 28 -20.48 -15.91 18.52
C ALA A 28 -19.69 -14.70 17.97
N PRO A 29 -18.34 -14.71 18.06
CA PRO A 29 -17.53 -13.72 17.37
C PRO A 29 -17.92 -13.70 15.88
N VAL A 30 -18.29 -12.52 15.38
CA VAL A 30 -18.58 -12.35 13.95
C VAL A 30 -17.34 -12.81 13.19
N PRO A 31 -17.47 -13.79 12.26
CA PRO A 31 -16.32 -14.24 11.48
C PRO A 31 -15.68 -13.04 10.78
N PRO A 32 -14.34 -12.93 10.77
CA PRO A 32 -13.67 -11.80 10.15
C PRO A 32 -14.15 -11.66 8.70
N PRO A 33 -14.41 -10.42 8.23
CA PRO A 33 -14.87 -10.21 6.86
C PRO A 33 -13.89 -10.85 5.89
N ALA A 34 -14.44 -11.48 4.84
CA ALA A 34 -13.64 -12.13 3.81
C ALA A 34 -12.57 -11.16 3.25
N PRO A 35 -11.37 -11.66 2.91
CA PRO A 35 -10.32 -10.83 2.35
C PRO A 35 -10.82 -10.04 1.13
N GLU A 36 -10.76 -8.73 1.23
CA GLU A 36 -11.09 -7.84 0.11
C GLU A 36 -10.03 -8.03 -0.99
N ALA A 37 -10.47 -8.36 -2.21
CA ALA A 37 -9.55 -8.60 -3.32
C ALA A 37 -8.63 -7.39 -3.54
N GLY A 38 -7.33 -7.63 -3.68
CA GLY A 38 -6.33 -6.57 -3.87
C GLY A 38 -5.95 -5.79 -2.61
N ARG A 39 -6.44 -6.18 -1.42
CA ARG A 39 -5.98 -5.59 -0.15
C ARG A 39 -4.59 -6.11 0.24
N VAL A 40 -3.68 -5.17 0.46
CA VAL A 40 -2.30 -5.44 0.91
C VAL A 40 -2.16 -5.03 2.38
N ASN A 41 -1.55 -5.91 3.17
CA ASN A 41 -1.27 -5.70 4.58
C ASN A 41 0.18 -5.24 4.77
N ASN A 42 0.38 -4.02 5.27
CA ASN A 42 1.69 -3.46 5.60
C ASN A 42 1.86 -3.42 7.12
N ALA A 43 2.37 -4.53 7.68
CA ALA A 43 2.58 -4.67 9.12
C ALA A 43 3.57 -3.64 9.68
N LEU A 44 4.64 -3.33 8.95
CA LEU A 44 5.66 -2.36 9.37
C LEU A 44 5.10 -0.93 9.46
N GLY A 45 4.22 -0.56 8.53
CA GLY A 45 3.53 0.73 8.52
C GLY A 45 2.30 0.79 9.42
N GLY A 46 1.82 -0.35 9.91
CA GLY A 46 0.61 -0.46 10.74
C GLY A 46 -0.69 -0.21 9.98
N PHE A 47 -0.74 -0.45 8.67
CA PHE A 47 -1.94 -0.25 7.84
C PHE A 47 -2.14 -1.29 6.76
N SER A 48 -3.37 -1.37 6.24
CA SER A 48 -3.70 -2.08 5.00
C SER A 48 -4.40 -1.14 4.03
N TYR A 49 -4.31 -1.42 2.74
CA TYR A 49 -4.89 -0.61 1.66
C TYR A 49 -5.27 -1.49 0.46
N VAL A 50 -6.15 -1.01 -0.41
CA VAL A 50 -6.50 -1.71 -1.66
C VAL A 50 -5.69 -1.13 -2.80
N VAL A 51 -4.97 -2.00 -3.53
CA VAL A 51 -4.17 -1.58 -4.69
C VAL A 51 -5.12 -1.12 -5.81
N PRO A 52 -4.94 0.08 -6.39
CA PRO A 52 -5.78 0.51 -7.51
C PRO A 52 -5.59 -0.42 -8.73
N GLY A 53 -6.63 -0.59 -9.54
CA GLY A 53 -6.54 -1.41 -10.75
C GLY A 53 -5.43 -0.92 -11.70
N GLY A 54 -4.62 -1.85 -12.21
CA GLY A 54 -3.47 -1.53 -13.06
C GLY A 54 -2.23 -1.01 -12.31
N TRP A 55 -2.19 -1.18 -10.98
CA TRP A 55 -1.02 -0.89 -10.17
C TRP A 55 -0.49 -2.16 -9.51
N VAL A 56 0.82 -2.18 -9.29
CA VAL A 56 1.50 -3.25 -8.57
C VAL A 56 2.34 -2.66 -7.45
N VAL A 57 2.54 -3.44 -6.38
CA VAL A 57 3.48 -3.07 -5.32
C VAL A 57 4.89 -3.24 -5.88
N ALA A 58 5.63 -2.14 -5.95
CA ALA A 58 7.02 -2.16 -6.39
C ALA A 58 7.93 -2.74 -5.28
N ASP A 59 9.15 -3.12 -5.65
CA ASP A 59 10.11 -3.67 -4.69
C ASP A 59 10.39 -2.69 -3.54
N ALA A 60 9.88 -3.05 -2.37
CA ALA A 60 9.98 -2.29 -1.13
C ALA A 60 11.30 -2.55 -0.38
N SER A 61 12.25 -3.30 -0.96
CA SER A 61 13.57 -3.54 -0.37
C SER A 61 14.34 -2.26 0.00
N ARG A 62 13.98 -1.12 -0.61
CA ARG A 62 14.53 0.21 -0.30
C ARG A 62 13.74 1.01 0.75
N LEU A 63 12.57 0.51 1.17
CA LEU A 63 11.64 1.20 2.07
C LEU A 63 11.73 0.60 3.46
N ASN A 64 12.60 1.16 4.29
CA ASN A 64 12.95 0.55 5.58
C ASN A 64 11.99 0.90 6.73
N TYR A 65 10.97 1.73 6.50
CA TYR A 65 10.17 2.33 7.59
C TYR A 65 8.66 2.15 7.39
N GLY A 66 8.24 1.05 6.76
CA GLY A 66 6.83 0.71 6.59
C GLY A 66 6.11 1.54 5.54
N GLN A 67 6.85 2.12 4.58
CA GLN A 67 6.24 2.69 3.37
C GLN A 67 5.92 1.58 2.35
N ALA A 68 5.02 1.90 1.43
CA ALA A 68 4.78 1.11 0.22
C ALA A 68 4.90 2.02 -1.00
N LEU A 69 5.53 1.51 -2.06
CA LEU A 69 5.60 2.16 -3.36
C LEU A 69 4.75 1.35 -4.34
N LEU A 70 3.87 2.03 -5.06
CA LEU A 70 3.12 1.45 -6.17
C LEU A 70 3.64 2.02 -7.48
N SER A 71 3.71 1.15 -8.47
CA SER A 71 4.04 1.50 -9.84
C SER A 71 2.93 1.05 -10.77
N LYS A 72 2.62 1.88 -11.78
CA LYS A 72 1.57 1.59 -12.75
C LYS A 72 2.06 0.53 -13.72
N GLU A 73 1.30 -0.55 -13.88
CA GLU A 73 1.60 -1.63 -14.79
C GLU A 73 1.31 -1.22 -16.25
N ILE A 74 2.26 -1.47 -17.14
CA ILE A 74 2.15 -1.28 -18.58
C ILE A 74 1.94 -2.62 -19.28
N ALA A 75 2.59 -3.67 -18.76
CA ALA A 75 2.45 -5.03 -19.26
C ALA A 75 2.56 -6.03 -18.11
N PRO A 76 1.79 -7.13 -18.15
CA PRO A 76 1.81 -8.14 -17.11
C PRO A 76 3.15 -8.83 -17.02
N SER A 77 3.42 -9.39 -15.83
CA SER A 77 4.55 -10.29 -15.63
C SER A 77 4.41 -11.49 -16.57
N GLN A 78 5.51 -11.83 -17.26
CA GLN A 78 5.56 -12.98 -18.17
C GLN A 78 6.78 -13.85 -17.84
N ASN A 79 6.59 -15.17 -17.79
CA ASN A 79 7.68 -16.15 -17.64
C ASN A 79 8.62 -15.87 -16.45
N GLY A 80 8.06 -15.47 -15.30
CA GLY A 80 8.83 -15.15 -14.09
C GLY A 80 9.56 -13.81 -14.13
N GLN A 81 9.43 -13.02 -15.20
CA GLN A 81 9.91 -11.65 -15.25
C GLN A 81 8.94 -10.71 -14.51
N PRO A 82 9.45 -9.69 -13.78
CA PRO A 82 8.61 -8.66 -13.17
C PRO A 82 7.71 -7.96 -14.20
N ALA A 83 6.56 -7.46 -13.74
CA ALA A 83 5.69 -6.63 -14.56
C ALA A 83 6.44 -5.38 -15.06
N THR A 84 6.19 -4.98 -16.30
CA THR A 84 6.77 -3.74 -16.84
C THR A 84 5.97 -2.55 -16.32
N THR A 85 6.64 -1.56 -15.73
CA THR A 85 5.98 -0.43 -15.06
C THR A 85 6.28 0.92 -15.69
N ALA A 86 5.36 1.87 -15.54
CA ALA A 86 5.56 3.26 -15.94
C ALA A 86 6.58 3.96 -15.03
N ASN A 87 7.33 4.90 -15.62
CA ASN A 87 8.32 5.72 -14.92
C ASN A 87 7.82 7.15 -14.64
N ASP A 88 6.77 7.57 -15.34
CA ASP A 88 6.22 8.93 -15.26
C ASP A 88 5.13 9.08 -14.18
N THR A 89 4.80 8.00 -13.46
CA THR A 89 3.82 8.01 -12.36
C THR A 89 4.15 6.98 -11.28
N SER A 90 3.91 7.33 -10.03
CA SER A 90 4.17 6.47 -8.87
C SER A 90 3.28 6.86 -7.69
N VAL A 91 2.95 5.92 -6.81
CA VAL A 91 2.25 6.23 -5.56
C VAL A 91 3.08 5.80 -4.36
N LEU A 92 3.33 6.72 -3.44
CA LEU A 92 3.97 6.44 -2.16
C LEU A 92 2.91 6.47 -1.05
N LEU A 93 2.87 5.41 -0.25
CA LEU A 93 2.03 5.31 0.94
C LEU A 93 2.90 5.07 2.16
N GLY A 94 2.45 5.51 3.33
CA GLY A 94 3.15 5.20 4.57
C GLY A 94 2.53 5.84 5.79
N ARG A 95 3.11 5.56 6.94
CA ARG A 95 2.76 6.25 8.18
C ARG A 95 3.29 7.68 8.14
N LEU A 96 2.45 8.64 8.50
CA LEU A 96 2.83 10.03 8.63
C LEU A 96 3.49 10.24 9.99
N ASP A 97 4.82 10.18 10.02
CA ASP A 97 5.62 10.44 11.24
C ASP A 97 5.61 11.94 11.58
N LEU A 98 5.71 12.29 12.88
CA LEU A 98 5.90 13.65 13.39
C LEU A 98 7.12 14.36 12.78
N LYS A 99 8.15 13.59 12.39
CA LYS A 99 9.35 14.14 11.74
C LYS A 99 9.09 14.61 10.30
N LEU A 100 8.05 14.08 9.65
CA LEU A 100 7.54 14.66 8.42
C LEU A 100 6.73 15.89 8.84
N PHE A 101 7.09 17.09 8.41
CA PHE A 101 6.53 18.36 8.93
C PHE A 101 4.99 18.44 8.90
N ALA A 102 4.33 17.63 8.07
CA ALA A 102 2.88 17.43 8.04
C ALA A 102 2.31 16.59 9.21
N GLY A 103 3.08 15.68 9.83
CA GLY A 103 2.64 14.85 10.96
C GLY A 103 2.43 15.62 12.26
N ALA A 104 3.11 16.76 12.42
CA ALA A 104 2.93 17.68 13.55
C ALA A 104 1.69 18.59 13.41
N GLU A 105 1.11 18.70 12.21
CA GLU A 105 -0.06 19.54 11.99
C GLU A 105 -1.31 18.98 12.69
N GLN A 106 -2.03 19.81 13.43
CA GLN A 106 -3.26 19.36 14.10
C GLN A 106 -4.42 19.22 13.11
N ASP A 107 -4.42 20.04 12.05
CA ASP A 107 -5.47 20.02 11.04
C ASP A 107 -5.10 19.13 9.85
N ASN A 108 -6.02 18.26 9.42
CA ASN A 108 -5.80 17.36 8.30
C ASN A 108 -5.63 18.13 6.97
N GLY A 109 -6.34 19.25 6.79
CA GLY A 109 -6.21 20.10 5.60
C GLY A 109 -4.82 20.74 5.48
N LYS A 110 -4.33 21.35 6.57
CA LYS A 110 -2.98 21.91 6.64
C LYS A 110 -1.90 20.84 6.47
N ALA A 111 -2.09 19.66 7.09
CA ALA A 111 -1.19 18.54 6.90
C ALA A 111 -1.09 18.13 5.42
N ALA A 112 -2.22 18.03 4.72
CA ALA A 112 -2.26 17.67 3.30
C ALA A 112 -1.58 18.71 2.41
N VAL A 113 -1.80 20.01 2.66
CA VAL A 113 -1.16 21.11 1.90
C VAL A 113 0.35 21.14 2.10
N ARG A 114 0.83 20.96 3.34
CA ARG A 114 2.26 20.87 3.63
C ARG A 114 2.87 19.64 2.99
N LEU A 115 2.22 18.49 3.13
CA LEU A 115 2.68 17.24 2.52
C LEU A 115 2.79 17.38 1.00
N ALA A 116 1.77 17.91 0.33
CA ALA A 116 1.82 18.16 -1.11
C ALA A 116 2.97 19.09 -1.48
N SER A 117 3.22 20.14 -0.69
CA SER A 117 4.29 21.10 -0.94
C SER A 117 5.68 20.49 -0.78
N ASP A 118 5.94 19.84 0.35
CA ASP A 118 7.24 19.23 0.68
C ASP A 118 7.57 18.11 -0.31
N MET A 119 6.58 17.26 -0.61
CA MET A 119 6.75 16.15 -1.56
C MET A 119 6.85 16.66 -3.00
N GLY A 120 6.11 17.70 -3.37
CA GLY A 120 6.23 18.28 -4.69
C GLY A 120 7.59 18.92 -4.91
N GLU A 121 8.17 19.60 -3.91
CA GLU A 121 9.54 20.12 -4.00
C GLU A 121 10.58 19.00 -4.10
N PHE A 122 10.39 17.92 -3.34
CA PHE A 122 11.29 16.78 -3.36
C PHE A 122 11.27 16.01 -4.70
N PHE A 123 10.08 15.72 -5.23
CA PHE A 123 9.92 14.90 -6.43
C PHE A 123 9.92 15.70 -7.74
N MET A 124 9.62 17.00 -7.68
CA MET A 124 9.61 17.89 -8.83
C MET A 124 10.49 19.12 -8.56
N PRO A 125 11.83 18.94 -8.44
CA PRO A 125 12.75 20.01 -8.03
C PRO A 125 12.98 21.09 -9.10
N PHE A 126 12.35 20.95 -10.27
CA PHE A 126 12.51 21.89 -11.37
C PHE A 126 11.64 23.14 -11.17
N PRO A 127 12.12 24.33 -11.58
CA PRO A 127 11.35 25.55 -11.46
C PRO A 127 10.07 25.50 -12.31
N GLY A 128 8.98 26.01 -11.74
CA GLY A 128 7.67 26.04 -12.39
C GLY A 128 6.62 26.78 -11.58
N THR A 129 5.43 26.88 -12.16
CA THR A 129 4.27 27.54 -11.53
C THR A 129 3.23 26.50 -11.16
N ARG A 130 2.74 26.54 -9.91
CA ARG A 130 1.61 25.70 -9.48
C ARG A 130 0.31 26.21 -10.10
N ILE A 131 -0.43 25.31 -10.74
CA ILE A 131 -1.73 25.55 -11.37
C ILE A 131 -2.72 24.48 -10.92
N ASN A 132 -4.02 24.69 -11.19
CA ASN A 132 -5.07 23.69 -10.96
C ASN A 132 -5.11 23.13 -9.53
N GLN A 133 -4.85 23.97 -8.53
CA GLN A 133 -4.82 23.55 -7.13
C GLN A 133 -6.21 23.15 -6.65
N GLN A 134 -6.32 22.02 -5.97
CA GLN A 134 -7.55 21.52 -5.37
C GLN A 134 -7.29 21.00 -3.98
N ASN A 135 -8.25 21.18 -3.09
CA ASN A 135 -8.27 20.60 -1.76
C ASN A 135 -9.64 19.98 -1.50
N GLY A 136 -9.70 19.01 -0.60
CA GLY A 136 -10.98 18.46 -0.18
C GLY A 136 -10.84 17.50 1.00
N THR A 137 -11.98 16.98 1.44
CA THR A 137 -12.04 16.07 2.58
C THR A 137 -11.99 14.61 2.14
N LEU A 138 -11.48 13.76 3.04
CA LEU A 138 -11.43 12.31 2.88
C LEU A 138 -12.09 11.65 4.10
N GLN A 139 -12.63 10.45 3.90
CA GLN A 139 -13.24 9.65 4.98
C GLN A 139 -12.93 8.16 4.76
N ALA A 140 -12.26 7.52 5.72
CA ALA A 140 -11.91 6.09 5.68
C ALA A 140 -12.47 5.39 6.93
N GLY A 141 -13.66 4.78 6.81
CA GLY A 141 -14.40 4.31 7.99
C GLY A 141 -14.67 5.47 8.94
N ASP A 142 -14.25 5.35 10.19
CA ASP A 142 -14.39 6.39 11.22
C ASP A 142 -13.26 7.45 11.18
N MET A 143 -12.24 7.25 10.35
CA MET A 143 -11.10 8.17 10.26
C MET A 143 -11.37 9.27 9.23
N SER A 144 -11.28 10.52 9.68
CA SER A 144 -11.32 11.68 8.78
C SER A 144 -9.95 11.96 8.16
N GLY A 145 -9.95 12.73 7.08
CA GLY A 145 -8.74 13.16 6.40
C GLY A 145 -8.98 14.31 5.44
N ALA A 146 -7.93 14.68 4.73
CA ALA A 146 -7.99 15.70 3.68
C ALA A 146 -6.96 15.40 2.60
N PHE A 147 -7.16 16.01 1.44
CA PHE A 147 -6.19 16.00 0.36
C PHE A 147 -5.88 17.40 -0.14
N SER A 148 -4.71 17.53 -0.76
CA SER A 148 -4.28 18.67 -1.54
C SER A 148 -3.63 18.16 -2.82
N SER A 149 -3.96 18.76 -3.95
CA SER A 149 -3.38 18.42 -5.24
C SER A 149 -3.11 19.66 -6.07
N TYR A 150 -2.11 19.58 -6.93
CA TYR A 150 -1.80 20.62 -7.89
C TYR A 150 -1.01 20.07 -9.07
N GLU A 151 -0.98 20.86 -10.14
CA GLU A 151 -0.13 20.63 -11.29
C GLU A 151 0.98 21.69 -11.31
N VAL A 152 2.16 21.32 -11.80
CA VAL A 152 3.30 22.21 -11.98
C VAL A 152 3.56 22.36 -13.46
N LYS A 153 3.34 23.57 -13.98
CA LYS A 153 3.82 23.96 -15.30
C LYS A 153 5.28 24.37 -15.18
N PHE A 154 6.18 23.52 -15.64
CA PHE A 154 7.62 23.80 -15.60
C PHE A 154 7.98 24.97 -16.52
N THR A 155 9.01 25.73 -16.13
CA THR A 155 9.58 26.79 -16.97
C THR A 155 10.23 26.20 -18.22
N ASP A 156 10.84 25.02 -18.09
CA ASP A 156 11.32 24.22 -19.23
C ASP A 156 10.13 23.56 -19.95
N THR A 157 9.79 24.10 -21.11
CA THR A 157 8.65 23.66 -21.93
C THR A 157 8.86 22.31 -22.62
N THR A 158 10.07 21.74 -22.55
CA THR A 158 10.33 20.38 -23.06
C THR A 158 9.89 19.30 -22.07
N LYS A 159 9.68 19.67 -20.79
CA LYS A 159 9.19 18.75 -19.76
C LYS A 159 7.66 18.73 -19.75
N PRO A 160 7.02 17.55 -19.64
CA PRO A 160 5.59 17.49 -19.40
C PRO A 160 5.29 18.12 -18.04
N ASN A 161 4.11 18.75 -17.90
CA ASN A 161 3.68 19.27 -16.60
C ASN A 161 3.67 18.14 -15.56
N GLY A 162 4.18 18.44 -14.37
CA GLY A 162 4.15 17.52 -13.24
C GLY A 162 2.81 17.61 -12.50
N GLN A 163 2.36 16.52 -11.91
CA GLN A 163 1.12 16.48 -11.13
C GLN A 163 1.39 15.79 -9.80
N ILE A 164 0.79 16.33 -8.75
CA ILE A 164 0.84 15.73 -7.42
C ILE A 164 -0.53 15.77 -6.77
N TRP A 165 -0.89 14.67 -6.13
CA TRP A 165 -1.99 14.58 -5.20
C TRP A 165 -1.47 14.00 -3.90
N ALA A 166 -1.72 14.66 -2.78
CA ALA A 166 -1.31 14.21 -1.47
C ALA A 166 -2.51 14.20 -0.52
N GLY A 167 -2.77 13.05 0.08
CA GLY A 167 -3.84 12.84 1.04
C GLY A 167 -3.30 12.32 2.37
N GLY A 168 -3.94 12.73 3.46
CA GLY A 168 -3.72 12.18 4.79
C GLY A 168 -5.03 11.69 5.40
N ILE A 169 -5.02 10.50 5.98
CA ILE A 169 -6.14 9.88 6.70
C ILE A 169 -5.68 9.54 8.10
N GLY A 170 -6.52 9.81 9.10
CA GLY A 170 -6.29 9.37 10.47
C GLY A 170 -6.66 10.43 11.51
N ALA A 171 -6.61 10.01 12.77
CA ALA A 171 -6.94 10.88 13.88
C ALA A 171 -5.93 12.04 13.96
N PRO A 172 -6.40 13.28 14.14
CA PRO A 172 -5.50 14.40 14.30
C PRO A 172 -4.59 14.25 15.51
N THR A 173 -3.35 14.72 15.38
CA THR A 173 -2.36 14.65 16.46
C THR A 173 -2.84 15.50 17.63
N GLN A 174 -3.38 14.86 18.66
CA GLN A 174 -3.78 15.53 19.89
C GLN A 174 -2.54 15.96 20.68
N PRO A 175 -2.53 17.18 21.26
CA PRO A 175 -1.52 17.57 22.24
C PRO A 175 -1.42 16.51 23.34
N ASN A 176 -0.20 16.06 23.65
CA ASN A 176 0.10 15.13 24.74
C ASN A 176 -0.46 13.70 24.65
N ALA A 177 -0.99 13.26 23.49
CA ALA A 177 -1.45 11.86 23.33
C ALA A 177 -0.35 10.83 23.67
N PRO A 178 -0.67 9.67 24.27
CA PRO A 178 0.30 8.58 24.48
C PRO A 178 1.03 8.24 23.17
N ARG A 179 2.32 7.87 23.24
CA ARG A 179 3.16 7.66 22.05
C ARG A 179 2.55 6.67 21.04
N ASP A 180 1.83 5.67 21.55
CA ASP A 180 1.17 4.61 20.76
C ASP A 180 -0.17 5.07 20.13
N GLN A 181 -0.74 6.15 20.64
CA GLN A 181 -1.95 6.80 20.09
C GLN A 181 -1.60 8.05 19.26
N ARG A 182 -0.40 8.59 19.43
CA ARG A 182 0.15 9.65 18.60
C ARG A 182 0.48 9.07 17.22
N ASN A 183 0.11 9.77 16.15
CA ASN A 183 0.47 9.43 14.77
C ASN A 183 -0.19 8.16 14.22
N GLN A 184 -1.48 7.96 14.49
CA GLN A 184 -2.31 7.04 13.69
C GLN A 184 -2.82 7.76 12.43
N ARG A 185 -1.86 8.31 11.68
CA ARG A 185 -2.10 8.94 10.39
C ARG A 185 -1.26 8.26 9.34
N TRP A 186 -1.86 8.08 8.18
CA TRP A 186 -1.22 7.56 7.00
C TRP A 186 -1.38 8.55 5.87
N PHE A 187 -0.39 8.55 5.00
CA PHE A 187 -0.37 9.41 3.84
C PHE A 187 -0.41 8.58 2.56
N VAL A 188 -0.89 9.24 1.51
CA VAL A 188 -0.82 8.79 0.12
C VAL A 188 -0.34 9.97 -0.69
N VAL A 189 0.74 9.78 -1.45
CA VAL A 189 1.27 10.75 -2.41
C VAL A 189 1.28 10.09 -3.77
N TRP A 190 0.46 10.59 -4.68
CA TRP A 190 0.39 10.15 -6.06
C TRP A 190 1.07 11.20 -6.94
N LEU A 191 2.12 10.77 -7.64
CA LEU A 191 2.87 11.58 -8.60
C LEU A 191 2.47 11.17 -10.01
N GLY A 192 2.35 12.15 -10.89
CA GLY A 192 2.08 11.92 -12.31
C GLY A 192 2.69 13.01 -13.17
N THR A 193 2.49 12.88 -14.47
CA THR A 193 2.81 13.92 -15.44
C THR A 193 1.64 14.09 -16.41
N ALA A 194 1.71 15.06 -17.33
CA ALA A 194 0.73 15.17 -18.40
C ALA A 194 0.59 13.91 -19.28
N LYS A 195 1.60 13.01 -19.31
CA LYS A 195 1.55 11.73 -20.06
C LYS A 195 0.84 10.63 -19.28
N ASP A 196 1.14 10.53 -17.99
CA ASP A 196 0.51 9.63 -17.03
C ASP A 196 -0.08 10.46 -15.89
N PRO A 197 -1.27 11.05 -16.10
CA PRO A 197 -1.85 11.97 -15.14
C PRO A 197 -2.29 11.26 -13.87
N VAL A 198 -2.34 12.01 -12.77
CA VAL A 198 -2.97 11.55 -11.54
C VAL A 198 -4.46 11.36 -11.80
N ASP A 199 -5.01 10.22 -11.40
CA ASP A 199 -6.46 10.01 -11.31
C ASP A 199 -6.93 10.43 -9.91
N PRO A 200 -7.59 11.58 -9.74
CA PRO A 200 -7.99 12.08 -8.42
C PRO A 200 -9.02 11.18 -7.73
N ASN A 201 -9.85 10.48 -8.51
CA ASN A 201 -10.86 9.57 -7.97
C ASN A 201 -10.20 8.30 -7.47
N ALA A 202 -9.27 7.71 -8.24
CA ALA A 202 -8.52 6.54 -7.80
C ALA A 202 -7.63 6.88 -6.59
N ALA A 203 -6.98 8.05 -6.56
CA ALA A 203 -6.18 8.51 -5.43
C ALA A 203 -7.02 8.67 -4.16
N LYS A 204 -8.21 9.27 -4.30
CA LYS A 204 -9.19 9.39 -3.23
C LYS A 204 -9.65 8.01 -2.73
N THR A 205 -10.05 7.10 -3.63
CA THR A 205 -10.47 5.73 -3.26
C THR A 205 -9.35 4.98 -2.55
N LEU A 206 -8.10 5.09 -3.03
CA LEU A 206 -6.93 4.49 -2.40
C LEU A 206 -6.74 4.99 -0.96
N ALA A 207 -6.76 6.31 -0.76
CA ALA A 207 -6.62 6.88 0.57
C ALA A 207 -7.78 6.47 1.50
N GLN A 208 -9.02 6.45 0.99
CA GLN A 208 -10.19 6.02 1.75
C GLN A 208 -10.23 4.51 2.04
N SER A 209 -9.42 3.70 1.35
CA SER A 209 -9.29 2.26 1.59
C SER A 209 -8.40 1.91 2.79
N ILE A 210 -7.66 2.90 3.31
CA ILE A 210 -6.70 2.70 4.40
C ILE A 210 -7.41 2.29 5.67
N ARG A 211 -6.91 1.22 6.30
CA ARG A 211 -7.36 0.74 7.61
C ARG A 211 -6.15 0.46 8.51
N PRO A 212 -6.24 0.72 9.82
CA PRO A 212 -5.23 0.26 10.77
C PRO A 212 -5.04 -1.25 10.65
N TYR A 213 -3.80 -1.72 10.73
CA TYR A 213 -3.47 -3.14 10.65
C TYR A 213 -2.37 -3.51 11.64
N ALA A 214 -2.57 -4.59 12.37
CA ALA A 214 -1.56 -5.25 13.18
C ALA A 214 -1.48 -6.72 12.73
N ALA A 215 -0.26 -7.24 12.57
CA ALA A 215 -0.09 -8.65 12.24
C ALA A 215 -0.64 -9.52 13.39
N PRO A 216 -1.37 -10.61 13.08
CA PRO A 216 -1.83 -11.53 14.11
C PRO A 216 -0.63 -12.11 14.87
N PRO A 217 -0.78 -12.40 16.18
CA PRO A 217 0.28 -13.03 16.95
C PRO A 217 0.66 -14.38 16.31
N PRO A 218 1.94 -14.78 16.36
CA PRO A 218 2.34 -16.09 15.86
C PRO A 218 1.59 -17.18 16.62
N PRO A 219 1.26 -18.32 15.96
CA PRO A 219 0.64 -19.44 16.64
C PRO A 219 1.50 -19.88 17.83
N ALA A 220 0.85 -20.33 18.90
CA ALA A 220 1.54 -20.87 20.06
C ALA A 220 2.47 -22.03 19.61
N PRO A 221 3.68 -22.15 20.18
CA PRO A 221 4.54 -23.28 19.89
C PRO A 221 3.78 -24.58 20.14
N ASP A 222 3.78 -25.49 19.17
CA ASP A 222 3.17 -26.82 19.35
C ASP A 222 3.91 -27.53 20.49
N PRO A 223 3.22 -27.92 21.58
CA PRO A 223 3.82 -28.67 22.68
C PRO A 223 4.46 -29.99 22.24
N ASN A 224 4.09 -30.50 21.05
CA ASN A 224 4.59 -31.73 20.46
C ASN A 224 5.63 -31.48 19.34
N ALA A 225 5.96 -30.21 19.04
CA ALA A 225 7.03 -29.93 18.09
C ALA A 225 8.35 -30.48 18.65
N PRO A 226 9.18 -31.16 17.82
CA PRO A 226 10.52 -31.55 18.23
C PRO A 226 11.26 -30.33 18.78
N ALA A 227 11.88 -30.48 19.95
CA ALA A 227 12.69 -29.42 20.53
C ALA A 227 13.72 -28.94 19.49
N ALA A 228 13.79 -27.62 19.30
CA ALA A 228 14.82 -27.03 18.45
C ALA A 228 16.20 -27.51 18.95
N PRO A 229 17.10 -27.94 18.05
CA PRO A 229 18.43 -28.38 18.46
C PRO A 229 19.10 -27.32 19.33
N GLU A 230 19.62 -27.72 20.48
CA GLU A 230 20.30 -26.79 21.38
C GLU A 230 21.45 -26.09 20.64
N PRO A 231 21.60 -24.76 20.79
CA PRO A 231 22.74 -24.07 20.20
C PRO A 231 24.03 -24.55 20.86
N VAL A 232 24.89 -25.18 20.05
CA VAL A 232 26.19 -25.68 20.47
C VAL A 232 27.05 -24.51 20.98
N PRO A 233 27.59 -24.55 22.21
CA PRO A 233 28.45 -23.49 22.73
C PRO A 233 29.69 -23.35 21.84
N GLY A 234 29.83 -22.21 21.16
CA GLY A 234 30.99 -21.87 20.32
C GLY A 234 30.75 -21.86 18.80
N GLY A 235 29.54 -22.18 18.32
CA GLY A 235 29.19 -22.05 16.91
C GLY A 235 28.81 -20.61 16.54
N ARG A 236 29.59 -19.96 15.67
CA ARG A 236 29.20 -18.69 15.01
C ARG A 236 27.80 -18.84 14.42
N VAL A 237 26.91 -17.90 14.71
CA VAL A 237 25.63 -17.70 13.99
C VAL A 237 25.91 -17.69 12.49
N PRO A 238 25.43 -18.65 11.68
CA PRO A 238 25.30 -18.44 10.26
C PRO A 238 24.04 -17.59 10.05
N VAL A 239 24.29 -16.32 9.73
CA VAL A 239 23.35 -15.47 9.02
C VAL A 239 23.01 -16.15 7.70
N GLY A 240 21.72 -16.39 7.45
CA GLY A 240 21.17 -16.77 6.16
C GLY A 240 21.19 -18.28 5.87
N VAL A 241 20.01 -18.89 5.83
CA VAL A 241 19.79 -20.09 5.02
C VAL A 241 18.62 -19.78 4.07
N PRO A 242 18.82 -19.99 2.75
CA PRO A 242 17.89 -19.60 1.70
C PRO A 242 16.66 -20.50 1.62
N VAL A 243 15.62 -19.95 1.02
CA VAL A 243 14.48 -20.64 0.37
C VAL A 243 14.92 -21.96 -0.31
N PRO A 244 14.23 -23.10 -0.06
CA PRO A 244 14.40 -24.28 -0.89
C PRO A 244 13.82 -24.00 -2.27
N VAL A 245 14.68 -23.96 -3.27
CA VAL A 245 14.31 -24.09 -4.68
C VAL A 245 13.94 -25.57 -4.89
N GLU A 246 12.75 -25.84 -5.41
CA GLU A 246 12.34 -27.19 -5.79
C GLU A 246 13.33 -27.80 -6.80
N THR A 247 13.92 -28.93 -6.39
CA THR A 247 14.47 -30.06 -7.17
C THR A 247 15.13 -29.81 -8.53
N PRO A 248 16.43 -30.13 -8.70
CA PRO A 248 17.02 -30.36 -10.01
C PRO A 248 16.66 -31.75 -10.57
N VAL A 249 16.35 -31.77 -11.87
CA VAL A 249 16.11 -32.95 -12.72
C VAL A 249 17.34 -33.87 -12.72
N PRO A 250 17.20 -35.20 -12.54
CA PRO A 250 18.33 -36.13 -12.52
C PRO A 250 18.64 -36.67 -13.92
N GLU A 251 19.42 -35.94 -14.72
CA GLU A 251 20.14 -36.58 -15.82
C GLU A 251 21.40 -35.79 -16.20
N MET A 252 22.56 -36.42 -15.97
CA MET A 252 23.89 -36.22 -16.60
C MET A 252 25.00 -36.38 -15.55
N ALA A 253 25.29 -37.62 -15.18
CA ALA A 253 26.61 -37.98 -14.68
C ALA A 253 27.57 -38.13 -15.89
N PRO A 254 28.78 -37.53 -15.89
CA PRO A 254 29.82 -37.90 -16.83
C PRO A 254 30.49 -39.21 -16.37
N GLN A 255 30.61 -40.18 -17.27
CA GLN A 255 31.31 -41.45 -17.04
C GLN A 255 32.82 -41.21 -16.85
N PRO A 256 33.51 -41.91 -15.92
CA PRO A 256 34.95 -41.87 -15.83
C PRO A 256 35.61 -42.75 -16.89
N ALA A 257 36.73 -42.25 -17.42
CA ALA A 257 37.55 -42.89 -18.44
C ALA A 257 38.19 -44.21 -17.98
N GLY A 258 38.18 -45.19 -18.89
CA GLY A 258 38.95 -46.42 -18.87
C GLY A 258 39.16 -46.89 -20.31
#